data_AF-A0A960ASJ6-F1
#
_entry.id   AF-A0A960ASJ6-F1
#
_cell.length_a   1.000
_cell.length_b   1.000
_cell.length_c   1.000
_cell.angle_alpha   90.00
_cell.angle_beta   90.00
_cell.angle_gamma   90.00
#
_symmetry.space_group_name_H-M   'P 1'
#
loop_
_entity.id
_entity.type
_entity.pdbx_description
1 polymer ?
#
loop_
_entity_poly.entity_id
_entity_poly.type
_entity_poly.pdbx_seq_one_letter_code
_entity_poly.pdbx_strand_id
1 'polypeptide(L)'
;METSVIDPFPSVSAALADARRLDDQDLCDAIHDAEMALRRHHAHTAVLTAELNSRIQAMGYPLNGAAEELATMLAISPRSADHRMDTAVGLCDRELLWAALYDGRIDQT
;
A
#
# COMPACT_ATOMS: atom_id res chain seq x y z
N MET A 1 -14.37 9.10 24.46
CA MET A 1 -13.90 9.08 23.06
C MET A 1 -13.04 10.31 22.87
N GLU A 2 -11.76 10.22 23.21
CA GLU A 2 -10.82 11.29 22.91
C GLU A 2 -10.48 11.21 21.43
N THR A 3 -10.91 12.21 20.68
CA THR A 3 -10.43 12.47 19.33
C THR A 3 -8.93 12.72 19.43
N SER A 4 -8.12 11.70 19.12
CA SER A 4 -6.70 11.85 18.90
C SER A 4 -6.51 12.92 17.83
N VAL A 5 -6.00 14.08 18.25
CA VAL A 5 -5.62 15.16 17.34
C VAL A 5 -4.40 14.62 16.59
N ILE A 6 -4.63 14.13 15.38
CA ILE A 6 -3.55 13.78 14.47
C ILE A 6 -2.85 15.10 14.14
N ASP A 7 -1.63 15.28 14.67
CA ASP A 7 -0.77 16.40 14.32
C ASP A 7 -0.57 16.38 12.79
N PRO A 8 -0.98 17.44 12.05
CA PRO A 8 -0.90 17.44 10.60
C PRO A 8 0.54 17.35 10.08
N PHE A 9 1.54 17.58 10.93
CA PHE A 9 2.96 17.50 10.57
C PHE A 9 3.73 16.69 11.62
N PRO A 10 3.79 15.35 11.50
CA PRO A 10 4.57 14.54 12.42
C PRO A 10 6.05 14.98 12.43
N SER A 11 6.61 15.19 13.63
CA SER A 11 7.99 15.62 13.80
C SER A 11 8.95 14.43 13.73
N VAL A 12 9.81 14.41 12.71
CA VAL A 12 10.89 13.41 12.57
C VAL A 12 11.80 13.42 13.80
N SER A 13 12.08 14.59 14.38
CA SER A 13 12.91 14.71 15.59
C SER A 13 12.25 14.04 16.81
N ALA A 14 10.92 14.13 16.94
CA ALA A 14 10.18 13.44 18.00
C ALA A 14 10.17 11.92 17.78
N ALA A 15 9.87 11.46 16.56
CA ALA A 15 9.90 10.05 16.21
C ALA A 15 11.29 9.42 16.43
N LEU A 16 12.37 10.14 16.08
CA LEU A 16 13.74 9.71 16.37
C LEU A 16 14.06 9.70 17.86
N ALA A 17 13.51 10.64 18.64
CA ALA A 17 13.68 10.64 20.09
C ALA A 17 13.02 9.42 20.73
N ASP A 18 11.85 9.00 20.24
CA ASP A 18 11.17 7.79 20.70
C ASP A 18 11.96 6.54 20.32
N ALA A 19 12.41 6.43 19.06
CA ALA A 19 13.22 5.30 18.60
C ALA A 19 14.53 5.14 19.40
N ARG A 20 15.18 6.25 19.79
CA ARG A 20 16.41 6.23 20.61
C ARG A 20 16.21 5.71 22.04
N ARG A 21 14.96 5.58 22.51
CA ARG A 21 14.66 5.02 23.84
C ARG A 21 14.47 3.49 23.81
N LEU A 22 14.32 2.90 22.63
CA LEU A 22 14.23 1.45 22.47
C LEU A 22 15.61 0.83 22.68
N ASP A 23 15.64 -0.38 23.23
CA ASP A 23 16.85 -1.20 23.18
C ASP A 23 17.01 -1.85 21.80
N ASP A 24 18.11 -2.56 21.58
CA ASP A 24 18.43 -3.15 20.27
C ASP A 24 17.38 -4.18 19.82
N GLN A 25 16.79 -4.94 20.75
CA GLN A 25 15.80 -5.97 20.43
C GLN A 25 14.45 -5.32 20.13
N ASP A 26 14.02 -4.38 20.98
CA ASP A 26 12.79 -3.60 20.79
C ASP A 26 12.84 -2.82 19.46
N LEU A 27 14.01 -2.30 19.08
CA LEU A 27 14.19 -1.61 17.80
C LEU A 27 14.06 -2.58 16.61
N CYS A 28 14.62 -3.78 16.69
CA CYS A 28 14.47 -4.81 15.65
C CYS A 28 13.02 -5.24 15.50
N ASP A 29 12.32 -5.46 16.61
CA ASP A 29 10.90 -5.86 16.61
C ASP A 29 10.02 -4.75 16.04
N ALA A 30 10.27 -3.49 16.41
CA ALA A 30 9.58 -2.33 15.86
C ALA A 30 9.77 -2.17 14.34
N ILE A 31 10.98 -2.43 13.83
CA ILE A 31 11.26 -2.43 12.39
C ILE A 31 10.49 -3.56 11.71
N HIS A 32 10.53 -4.77 12.28
CA HIS A 32 9.80 -5.92 11.73
C HIS A 32 8.29 -5.65 11.66
N ASP A 33 7.70 -5.10 12.71
CA ASP A 33 6.27 -4.77 12.76
C ASP A 33 5.90 -3.70 11.74
N ALA A 34 6.72 -2.65 11.58
CA ALA A 34 6.51 -1.62 10.58
C ALA A 34 6.54 -2.18 9.15
N GLU A 35 7.50 -3.07 8.88
CA GLU A 35 7.66 -3.78 7.62
C GLU A 35 6.49 -4.71 7.32
N MET A 36 6.00 -5.46 8.32
CA MET A 36 4.80 -6.28 8.20
C MET A 36 3.54 -5.45 7.93
N ALA A 37 3.40 -4.31 8.62
CA ALA A 37 2.30 -3.39 8.41
C ALA A 37 2.31 -2.80 6.98
N LEU A 38 3.48 -2.45 6.45
CA LEU A 38 3.64 -1.96 5.09
C LEU A 38 3.17 -2.99 4.06
N ARG A 39 3.59 -4.26 4.21
CA ARG A 39 3.19 -5.34 3.29
C ARG A 39 1.68 -5.63 3.33
N ARG A 40 1.06 -5.60 4.51
CA ARG A 40 -0.41 -5.67 4.64
C ARG A 40 -1.11 -4.50 3.95
N HIS A 41 -0.56 -3.30 4.09
CA HIS A 41 -1.11 -2.12 3.42
C HIS A 41 -1.01 -2.23 1.89
N HIS A 42 0.10 -2.75 1.39
CA HIS A 42 0.29 -3.06 -0.03
C HIS A 42 -0.72 -4.10 -0.53
N ALA A 43 -0.88 -5.22 0.18
CA ALA A 43 -1.87 -6.25 -0.15
C ALA A 43 -3.30 -5.70 -0.18
N HIS A 44 -3.68 -4.88 0.81
CA HIS A 44 -4.99 -4.23 0.85
C HIS A 44 -5.18 -3.26 -0.32
N THR A 45 -4.17 -2.47 -0.64
CA THR A 45 -4.25 -1.51 -1.74
C THR A 45 -4.32 -2.19 -3.11
N ALA A 46 -3.71 -3.37 -3.25
CA ALA A 46 -3.85 -4.20 -4.44
C ALA A 46 -5.31 -4.61 -4.67
N VAL A 47 -6.04 -5.02 -3.63
CA VAL A 47 -7.47 -5.37 -3.75
C VAL A 47 -8.29 -4.17 -4.22
N LEU A 48 -8.09 -3.00 -3.61
CA LEU A 48 -8.81 -1.78 -4.00
C LEU A 48 -8.53 -1.37 -5.46
N THR A 49 -7.28 -1.51 -5.88
CA THR A 49 -6.83 -1.15 -7.23
C THR A 49 -7.37 -2.14 -8.26
N ALA A 50 -7.37 -3.44 -7.96
CA ALA A 50 -7.93 -4.48 -8.84
C ALA A 50 -9.45 -4.32 -9.00
N GLU A 51 -10.15 -3.99 -7.91
CA GLU A 51 -11.60 -3.71 -7.94
C GLU A 51 -11.92 -2.46 -8.76
N LEU A 52 -11.13 -1.38 -8.61
CA LEU A 52 -11.25 -0.19 -9.46
C LEU A 52 -11.12 -0.55 -10.95
N ASN A 53 -10.10 -1.33 -11.30
CA ASN A 53 -9.91 -1.80 -12.67
C ASN A 53 -11.12 -2.60 -13.16
N SER A 54 -11.57 -3.59 -12.38
CA SER A 54 -12.73 -4.43 -12.70
C SER A 54 -13.98 -3.61 -13.02
N ARG A 55 -14.29 -2.60 -12.19
CA ARG A 55 -15.45 -1.72 -12.40
C ARG A 55 -15.33 -0.88 -13.66
N ILE A 56 -14.14 -0.37 -13.96
CA ILE A 56 -13.93 0.47 -15.14
C ILE A 56 -13.99 -0.35 -16.43
N GLN A 57 -13.42 -1.56 -16.42
CA GLN A 57 -13.56 -2.50 -17.53
C GLN A 57 -15.03 -2.87 -17.78
N ALA A 58 -15.81 -3.08 -16.71
CA ALA A 58 -17.24 -3.39 -16.80
C ALA A 58 -18.09 -2.26 -17.43
N MET A 59 -17.62 -1.01 -17.42
CA MET A 59 -18.30 0.11 -18.08
C MET A 59 -18.17 0.08 -19.62
N GLY A 60 -17.27 -0.74 -20.18
CA GLY A 60 -17.18 -1.00 -21.62
C GLY A 60 -16.60 0.15 -22.45
N TYR A 61 -15.90 1.10 -21.84
CA TYR A 61 -15.22 2.16 -22.59
C TYR A 61 -13.93 1.63 -23.27
N PRO A 62 -13.63 2.06 -24.51
CA PRO A 62 -12.49 1.56 -25.29
C PRO A 62 -11.12 2.09 -24.83
N LEU A 63 -11.07 3.04 -23.89
CA LEU A 63 -9.83 3.62 -23.35
C LEU A 63 -9.52 2.99 -21.99
N ASN A 64 -8.23 2.75 -21.70
CA ASN A 64 -7.74 2.35 -20.38
C ASN A 64 -7.92 3.51 -19.37
N GLY A 65 -9.17 3.76 -18.98
CA GLY A 65 -9.52 4.85 -18.06
C GLY A 65 -9.08 4.58 -16.63
N ALA A 66 -8.84 3.32 -16.28
CA ALA A 66 -8.55 2.91 -14.90
C ALA A 66 -7.17 3.36 -14.44
N ALA A 67 -6.16 3.20 -15.28
CA ALA A 67 -4.83 3.69 -14.97
C ALA A 67 -4.76 5.23 -15.01
N GLU A 68 -5.46 5.89 -15.94
CA GLU A 68 -5.52 7.36 -15.99
C GLU A 68 -6.23 7.95 -14.77
N GLU A 69 -7.32 7.33 -14.31
CA GLU A 69 -8.03 7.72 -13.09
C GLU A 69 -7.15 7.52 -11.85
N LEU A 70 -6.47 6.37 -11.75
CA LEU A 70 -5.53 6.08 -10.67
C LEU A 70 -4.33 7.06 -10.68
N ALA A 71 -3.79 7.37 -11.86
CA ALA A 71 -2.70 8.33 -12.04
C ALA A 71 -3.10 9.73 -11.54
N THR A 72 -4.29 10.17 -11.93
CA THR A 72 -4.86 11.46 -11.51
C THR A 72 -5.09 11.50 -10.00
N MET A 73 -5.72 10.46 -9.43
CA MET A 73 -6.04 10.38 -8.01
C MET A 73 -4.79 10.39 -7.12
N LEU A 74 -3.73 9.72 -7.55
CA LEU A 74 -2.49 9.59 -6.78
C LEU A 74 -1.41 10.61 -7.15
N ALA A 75 -1.69 11.49 -8.11
CA ALA A 75 -0.71 12.43 -8.68
C ALA A 75 0.60 11.75 -9.13
N ILE A 76 0.48 10.58 -9.79
CA ILE A 76 1.60 9.82 -10.36
C ILE A 76 1.52 9.77 -11.88
N SER A 77 2.59 9.31 -12.54
CA SER A 77 2.57 9.16 -14.00
C SER A 77 1.62 8.03 -14.43
N PRO A 78 0.96 8.15 -15.60
CA PRO A 78 0.11 7.09 -16.16
C PRO A 78 0.82 5.74 -16.25
N ARG A 79 2.10 5.73 -16.66
CA ARG A 79 2.92 4.52 -16.70
C ARG A 79 3.09 3.85 -15.33
N SER A 80 3.22 4.63 -14.26
CA SER A 80 3.33 4.09 -12.90
C SER A 80 1.98 3.54 -12.42
N ALA A 81 0.89 4.20 -12.79
CA ALA A 81 -0.45 3.73 -12.49
C ALA A 81 -0.78 2.42 -13.22
N ASP A 82 -0.46 2.31 -14.52
CA ASP A 82 -0.58 1.08 -15.32
C ASP A 82 0.16 -0.07 -14.64
N HIS A 83 1.45 0.12 -14.34
CA HIS A 83 2.26 -0.91 -13.70
C HIS A 83 1.69 -1.34 -12.34
N ARG A 84 1.23 -0.38 -11.52
CA ARG A 84 0.60 -0.66 -10.23
C ARG A 84 -0.71 -1.43 -10.41
N MET A 85 -1.48 -1.11 -11.43
CA MET A 85 -2.78 -1.74 -11.71
C MET A 85 -2.59 -3.17 -12.22
N ASP A 86 -1.67 -3.41 -13.15
CA ASP A 86 -1.31 -4.75 -13.62
C ASP A 86 -0.80 -5.63 -12.47
N THR A 87 0.05 -5.07 -11.61
CA THR A 87 0.57 -5.76 -10.43
C THR A 87 -0.57 -6.12 -9.47
N ALA A 88 -1.47 -5.18 -9.21
CA ALA A 88 -2.61 -5.39 -8.33
C ALA A 88 -3.54 -6.49 -8.84
N VAL A 89 -3.89 -6.47 -10.13
CA VAL A 89 -4.68 -7.54 -10.77
C VAL A 89 -3.93 -8.87 -10.68
N GLY A 90 -2.66 -8.90 -11.04
CA GLY A 90 -1.85 -10.12 -11.01
C GLY A 90 -1.71 -10.75 -9.62
N LEU A 91 -1.68 -9.93 -8.56
CA LEU A 91 -1.71 -10.39 -7.16
C LEU A 91 -3.09 -10.94 -6.79
N CYS A 92 -4.17 -10.24 -7.14
CA CYS A 92 -5.53 -10.64 -6.77
C CYS A 92 -6.02 -11.88 -7.54
N ASP A 93 -5.52 -12.11 -8.76
CA ASP A 93 -5.79 -13.33 -9.53
C ASP A 93 -5.12 -14.57 -8.92
N ARG A 94 -4.15 -14.38 -8.03
CA ARG A 94 -3.33 -15.44 -7.42
C ARG A 94 -3.41 -15.35 -5.90
N GLU A 95 -4.47 -15.91 -5.32
CA GLU A 95 -4.77 -15.86 -3.89
C GLU A 95 -3.57 -16.21 -2.99
N LEU A 96 -2.76 -17.21 -3.37
CA LEU A 96 -1.54 -17.58 -2.64
C LEU A 96 -0.48 -16.46 -2.61
N LEU A 97 -0.32 -15.70 -3.71
CA LEU A 97 0.61 -14.57 -3.75
C LEU A 97 0.08 -13.40 -2.93
N TRP A 98 -1.21 -13.11 -3.04
CA TRP A 98 -1.84 -12.09 -2.20
C TRP A 98 -1.70 -12.41 -0.71
N ALA A 99 -2.00 -13.65 -0.32
CA ALA A 99 -1.87 -14.10 1.07
C ALA A 99 -0.41 -14.07 1.54
N ALA A 100 0.54 -14.47 0.69
CA ALA A 100 1.96 -14.39 1.01
C ALA A 100 2.43 -12.94 1.24
N LEU A 101 1.94 -11.98 0.44
CA LEU A 101 2.22 -10.56 0.65
C LEU A 101 1.58 -10.05 1.95
N TYR A 102 0.31 -10.40 2.20
CA TYR A 102 -0.40 -10.01 3.43
C TYR A 102 0.27 -10.56 4.69
N ASP A 103 0.73 -11.81 4.64
CA ASP A 103 1.47 -12.49 5.71
C ASP A 103 2.94 -12.04 5.79
N GLY A 104 3.37 -11.11 4.95
CA GLY A 104 4.74 -10.58 4.92
C GLY A 104 5.82 -11.57 4.51
N ARG A 105 5.45 -12.66 3.82
CA ARG A 105 6.38 -13.69 3.33
C ARG A 105 7.07 -13.30 2.03
N ILE A 106 6.50 -12.36 1.29
CA ILE A 106 7.07 -11.81 0.06
C ILE A 106 6.95 -10.29 0.05
N ASP A 107 7.78 -9.67 -0.77
CA ASP A 107 7.75 -8.25 -1.08
C ASP A 107 6.98 -7.98 -2.37
N GLN A 108 6.53 -6.73 -2.55
CA GLN A 108 5.85 -6.30 -3.78
C GLN A 108 6.84 -5.93 -4.91
N THR A 109 8.12 -6.28 -4.80
CA THR A 109 9.19 -5.92 -5.75
C THR A 109 9.39 -6.93 -6.86
#